data_AF-A0A314Y6G8-F1
#
_entry.id   AF-A0A314Y6G8-F1
#
_cell.length_a   1.000
_cell.length_b   1.000
_cell.length_c   1.000
_cell.angle_alpha   90.00
_cell.angle_beta   90.00
_cell.angle_gamma   90.00
#
_symmetry.space_group_name_H-M   'P 1'
#
loop_
_entity.id
_entity.type
_entity.pdbx_description
1 polymer ?
#
loop_
_entity_poly.entity_id
_entity_poly.type
_entity_poly.pdbx_seq_one_letter_code
_entity_poly.pdbx_strand_id
1 'polypeptide(L)'
;MKQRLPSLEAAMRPITMQRCGYSAIRDQINGAIGPAAAVLKAYDVVRELEKSLSFASCSDLPAFLLAMKRLEEALRFLADNCELATQWLQDIVEFLEGNAFANDRSLLSVKKALRILQELHAIEGSARRDGGLLNDAFNELEAEFIISLMENSATTNTSIASSPLSVLVIQKLQAIVERLNAADRLEKCIFVYTEARSLSARRSLQALDLDYLEIEIREFVDRQSIDSCIDQWGKHLELVVKHLLELEYKLCNNVFEKSLDLLHSSNLELMSPR
;
A
#
# COMPACT_ATOMS: atom_id res chain seq x y z
N MET A 1 -0.25 -46.44 62.34
CA MET A 1 0.36 -45.34 61.56
C MET A 1 0.28 -45.53 60.05
N LYS A 2 0.44 -46.74 59.48
CA LYS A 2 0.44 -47.02 58.02
C LYS A 2 -0.80 -46.56 57.23
N GLN A 3 -1.99 -46.47 57.82
CA GLN A 3 -3.21 -45.97 57.14
C GLN A 3 -3.46 -44.47 57.28
N ARG A 4 -2.77 -43.77 58.19
CA ARG A 4 -3.00 -42.33 58.42
C ARG A 4 -2.26 -41.44 57.42
N LEU A 5 -1.11 -41.90 56.92
CA LEU A 5 -0.32 -41.17 55.92
C LEU A 5 -1.03 -41.10 54.56
N PRO A 6 -1.59 -42.20 54.00
CA PRO A 6 -2.31 -42.16 52.72
C PRO A 6 -3.61 -41.34 52.79
N SER A 7 -4.33 -41.37 53.93
CA SER A 7 -5.52 -40.53 54.12
C SER A 7 -5.18 -39.04 54.23
N LEU A 8 -4.04 -38.70 54.83
CA LEU A 8 -3.54 -37.32 54.87
C LEU A 8 -3.08 -36.86 53.48
N GLU A 9 -2.36 -37.69 52.74
CA GLU A 9 -2.00 -37.42 51.33
C GLU A 9 -3.24 -37.22 50.46
N ALA A 10 -4.27 -38.08 50.60
CA ALA A 10 -5.53 -37.93 49.87
C ALA A 10 -6.27 -36.64 50.23
N ALA A 11 -6.22 -36.20 51.50
CA ALA A 11 -6.81 -34.94 51.94
C ALA A 11 -6.00 -33.71 51.53
N MET A 12 -4.68 -33.84 51.38
CA MET A 12 -3.78 -32.76 50.94
C MET A 12 -3.71 -32.61 49.42
N ARG A 13 -3.94 -33.69 48.66
CA ARG A 13 -3.88 -33.71 47.18
C ARG A 13 -4.70 -32.59 46.51
N PRO A 14 -5.94 -32.28 46.95
CA PRO A 14 -6.73 -31.18 46.38
C PRO A 14 -6.07 -29.82 46.63
N ILE A 15 -5.48 -29.63 47.82
CA ILE A 15 -4.81 -28.38 48.22
C ILE A 15 -3.53 -28.16 47.39
N THR A 16 -2.74 -29.21 47.16
CA THR A 16 -1.56 -29.15 46.29
C THR A 16 -1.93 -28.95 44.82
N MET A 17 -2.97 -29.62 44.31
CA MET A 17 -3.48 -29.41 42.94
C MET A 17 -3.95 -27.97 42.74
N GLN A 18 -4.70 -27.43 43.70
CA GLN A 18 -5.19 -26.05 43.68
C GLN A 18 -4.04 -25.04 43.70
N ARG A 19 -3.02 -25.27 44.55
CA ARG A 19 -1.83 -24.40 44.62
C ARG A 19 -1.03 -24.40 43.32
N CYS A 20 -0.84 -25.57 42.69
CA CYS A 20 -0.21 -25.69 41.37
C CYS A 20 -1.03 -25.00 40.27
N GLY A 21 -2.36 -25.08 40.32
CA GLY A 21 -3.25 -24.35 39.42
C GLY A 21 -3.08 -22.83 39.54
N TYR A 22 -3.04 -22.29 40.77
CA TYR A 22 -2.84 -20.86 40.98
C TYR A 22 -1.46 -20.36 40.51
N SER A 23 -0.39 -21.16 40.65
CA SER A 23 0.92 -20.78 40.10
C SER A 23 0.90 -20.72 38.57
N ALA A 24 0.28 -21.71 37.92
CA ALA A 24 0.17 -21.73 36.45
C ALA A 24 -0.63 -20.53 35.92
N ILE A 25 -1.76 -20.18 36.57
CA ILE A 25 -2.55 -18.98 36.22
C ILE A 25 -1.71 -17.71 36.39
N ARG A 26 -0.95 -17.61 37.48
CA ARG A 26 -0.10 -16.45 37.74
C ARG A 26 0.97 -16.29 36.66
N ASP A 27 1.59 -17.39 36.25
CA ASP A 27 2.61 -17.38 35.20
C ASP A 27 2.01 -16.99 33.84
N GLN A 28 0.80 -17.47 33.52
CA GLN A 28 0.08 -17.08 32.32
C GLN A 28 -0.32 -15.59 32.33
N ILE A 29 -0.86 -15.09 33.44
CA ILE A 29 -1.22 -13.67 33.60
C ILE A 29 0.03 -12.80 33.47
N ASN A 30 1.13 -13.18 34.12
CA ASN A 30 2.39 -12.44 34.02
C ASN A 30 2.92 -12.40 32.58
N GLY A 31 2.74 -13.48 31.83
CA GLY A 31 3.10 -13.57 30.41
C GLY A 31 2.27 -12.63 29.51
N ALA A 32 0.99 -12.43 29.82
CA ALA A 32 0.09 -11.56 29.04
C ALA A 32 0.27 -10.04 29.31
N ILE A 33 0.85 -9.66 30.45
CA ILE A 33 1.04 -8.23 30.81
C ILE A 33 1.98 -7.53 29.82
N GLY A 34 3.07 -8.18 29.41
CA GLY A 34 4.05 -7.60 28.49
C GLY A 34 3.45 -7.25 27.12
N PRO A 35 2.83 -8.21 26.41
CA PRO A 35 2.13 -7.96 25.15
C PRO A 35 1.02 -6.90 25.28
N ALA A 36 0.21 -6.95 26.34
CA ALA A 36 -0.85 -5.95 26.54
C ALA A 36 -0.29 -4.53 26.71
N ALA A 37 0.82 -4.36 27.45
CA ALA A 37 1.50 -3.09 27.57
C ALA A 37 2.13 -2.63 26.24
N ALA A 38 2.64 -3.57 25.44
CA ALA A 38 3.17 -3.28 24.10
C ALA A 38 2.07 -2.79 23.14
N VAL A 39 0.88 -3.40 23.16
CA VAL A 39 -0.29 -2.98 22.37
C VAL A 39 -0.68 -1.53 22.71
N LEU A 40 -0.81 -1.20 23.99
CA LEU A 40 -1.17 0.16 24.42
C LEU A 40 -0.13 1.19 23.95
N LYS A 41 1.16 0.89 24.11
CA LYS A 41 2.23 1.77 23.66
C LYS A 41 2.26 1.93 22.14
N ALA A 42 2.05 0.84 21.39
CA ALA A 42 1.97 0.88 19.93
C ALA A 42 0.78 1.72 19.46
N TYR A 43 -0.37 1.60 20.13
CA TYR A 43 -1.56 2.39 19.84
C TYR A 43 -1.31 3.89 20.06
N ASP A 44 -0.65 4.29 21.15
CA ASP A 44 -0.28 5.69 21.39
C ASP A 44 0.65 6.23 20.28
N VAL A 45 1.63 5.43 19.86
CA VAL A 45 2.54 5.79 18.75
C VAL A 45 1.79 5.94 17.43
N VAL A 46 0.86 5.03 17.11
CA VAL A 46 0.01 5.13 15.91
C VAL A 46 -0.76 6.44 15.90
N ARG A 47 -1.39 6.83 17.01
CA ARG A 47 -2.16 8.08 17.10
C ARG A 47 -1.31 9.33 16.88
N GLU A 48 -0.09 9.35 17.41
CA GLU A 48 0.84 10.46 17.17
C GLU A 48 1.32 10.52 15.71
N LEU A 49 1.55 9.36 15.09
CA LEU A 49 1.93 9.26 13.67
C LEU A 49 0.78 9.65 12.75
N GLU A 50 -0.45 9.22 13.03
CA GLU A 50 -1.66 9.65 12.33
C GLU A 50 -1.80 11.16 12.35
N LYS A 51 -1.66 11.77 13.53
CA LYS A 51 -1.69 13.22 13.69
C LYS A 51 -0.57 13.90 12.89
N SER A 52 0.65 13.37 12.93
CA SER A 52 1.77 13.88 12.14
C SER A 52 1.48 13.81 10.63
N LEU A 53 0.87 12.72 10.16
CA LEU A 53 0.53 12.53 8.76
C LEU A 53 -0.59 13.50 8.33
N SER A 54 -1.57 13.79 9.19
CA SER A 54 -2.61 14.79 8.92
C SER A 54 -2.07 16.21 8.72
N PHE A 55 -0.89 16.53 9.26
CA PHE A 55 -0.21 17.82 9.04
C PHE A 55 0.83 17.77 7.92
N ALA A 56 1.18 16.58 7.44
CA ALA A 56 2.12 16.41 6.35
C ALA A 56 1.42 16.67 5.01
N SER A 57 2.18 17.06 4.00
CA SER A 57 1.69 17.33 2.65
C SER A 57 2.70 16.82 1.63
N CYS A 58 2.22 16.44 0.45
CA CYS A 58 3.08 16.06 -0.68
C CYS A 58 4.00 17.17 -1.21
N SER A 59 3.88 18.41 -0.71
CA SER A 59 4.85 19.49 -0.97
C SER A 59 6.27 19.14 -0.50
N ASP A 60 6.40 18.44 0.63
CA ASP A 60 7.65 17.79 1.07
C ASP A 60 7.50 16.27 0.92
N LEU A 61 7.60 15.81 -0.33
CA LEU A 61 7.42 14.40 -0.68
C LEU A 61 8.31 13.45 0.16
N PRO A 62 9.61 13.70 0.39
CA PRO A 62 10.44 12.85 1.24
C PRO A 62 9.90 12.71 2.67
N ALA A 63 9.50 13.82 3.31
CA ALA A 63 8.96 13.79 4.67
C ALA A 63 7.60 13.07 4.72
N PHE A 64 6.75 13.31 3.73
CA PHE A 64 5.44 12.67 3.60
C PHE A 64 5.56 11.15 3.44
N LEU A 65 6.42 10.69 2.52
CA LEU A 65 6.67 9.26 2.30
C LEU A 65 7.23 8.57 3.56
N LEU A 66 8.12 9.24 4.29
CA LEU A 66 8.65 8.73 5.55
C LEU A 66 7.56 8.61 6.63
N ALA A 67 6.68 9.61 6.75
CA ALA A 67 5.57 9.58 7.69
C ALA A 67 4.60 8.43 7.39
N MET A 68 4.24 8.23 6.11
CA MET A 68 3.42 7.10 5.68
C MET A 68 4.07 5.75 6.02
N LYS A 69 5.37 5.60 5.75
CA LYS A 69 6.11 4.36 6.03
C LYS A 69 6.10 4.03 7.54
N ARG A 70 6.38 5.03 8.38
CA ARG A 70 6.38 4.87 9.85
C ARG A 70 5.00 4.48 10.38
N LEU A 71 3.94 5.10 9.84
CA LEU A 71 2.57 4.75 10.21
C LEU A 71 2.24 3.30 9.82
N GLU A 72 2.62 2.89 8.62
CA GLU A 72 2.41 1.52 8.14
C GLU A 72 3.14 0.48 9.00
N GLU A 73 4.41 0.75 9.36
CA GLU A 73 5.19 -0.10 10.27
C GLU A 73 4.58 -0.18 11.67
N ALA A 74 4.11 0.95 12.20
CA ALA A 74 3.46 0.99 13.51
C ALA A 74 2.12 0.23 13.53
N LEU A 75 1.32 0.35 12.45
CA LEU A 75 0.09 -0.42 12.29
C LEU A 75 0.38 -1.92 12.16
N ARG A 76 1.40 -2.32 11.40
CA ARG A 76 1.83 -3.73 11.31
C ARG A 76 2.23 -4.26 12.69
N PHE A 77 3.06 -3.51 13.42
CA PHE A 77 3.46 -3.88 14.77
C PHE A 77 2.27 -3.98 15.74
N LEU A 78 1.30 -3.06 15.65
CA LEU A 78 0.08 -3.12 16.45
C LEU A 78 -0.72 -4.39 16.15
N ALA A 79 -0.95 -4.70 14.86
CA ALA A 79 -1.67 -5.88 14.44
C ALA A 79 -1.01 -7.17 14.95
N ASP A 80 0.31 -7.31 14.78
CA ASP A 80 1.07 -8.49 15.23
C ASP A 80 0.96 -8.67 16.76
N ASN A 81 1.07 -7.58 17.52
CA ASN A 81 0.94 -7.63 18.98
C ASN A 81 -0.51 -7.88 19.44
N CYS A 82 -1.50 -7.39 18.70
CA CYS A 82 -2.91 -7.70 18.95
C CYS A 82 -3.19 -9.19 18.74
N GLU A 83 -2.67 -9.80 17.67
CA GLU A 83 -2.81 -11.25 17.41
C GLU A 83 -2.18 -12.07 18.54
N LEU A 84 -0.96 -11.73 18.95
CA LEU A 84 -0.30 -12.36 20.09
C LEU A 84 -1.10 -12.20 21.38
N ALA A 85 -1.59 -11.00 21.68
CA ALA A 85 -2.40 -10.74 22.88
C ALA A 85 -3.73 -11.52 22.84
N THR A 86 -4.35 -11.67 21.67
CA THR A 86 -5.56 -12.48 21.48
C THR A 86 -5.29 -13.94 21.77
N GLN A 87 -4.22 -14.53 21.24
CA GLN A 87 -3.86 -15.93 21.51
C GLN A 87 -3.62 -16.16 23.00
N TRP A 88 -2.85 -15.27 23.65
CA TRP A 88 -2.59 -15.35 25.09
C TRP A 88 -3.86 -15.32 25.93
N LEU A 89 -4.80 -14.42 25.60
CA LEU A 89 -6.06 -14.33 26.34
C LEU A 89 -6.95 -15.55 26.10
N GLN A 90 -6.90 -16.17 24.91
CA GLN A 90 -7.59 -17.43 24.64
C GLN A 90 -7.01 -18.58 25.47
N ASP A 91 -5.68 -18.71 25.54
CA ASP A 91 -5.01 -19.73 26.34
C ASP A 91 -5.36 -19.61 27.83
N ILE A 92 -5.46 -18.37 28.34
CA ILE A 92 -5.92 -18.10 29.72
C ILE A 92 -7.38 -18.50 29.90
N VAL A 93 -8.26 -18.19 28.94
CA VAL A 93 -9.68 -18.58 29.02
C VAL A 93 -9.83 -20.10 29.03
N GLU A 94 -9.17 -20.81 28.13
CA GLU A 94 -9.21 -22.28 28.05
C GLU A 94 -8.70 -22.91 29.35
N PHE A 95 -7.58 -22.40 29.89
CA PHE A 95 -7.05 -22.86 31.16
C PHE A 95 -8.04 -22.64 32.32
N LEU A 96 -8.70 -21.48 32.38
CA LEU A 96 -9.65 -21.15 33.44
C LEU A 96 -10.95 -21.95 33.32
N GLU A 97 -11.42 -22.25 32.11
CA GLU A 97 -12.63 -23.06 31.87
C GLU A 97 -12.41 -24.55 32.19
N GLY A 98 -11.20 -25.07 31.96
CA GLY A 98 -10.83 -26.45 32.27
C GLY A 98 -10.57 -26.73 33.76
N ASN A 99 -10.51 -25.71 34.61
CA ASN A 99 -10.12 -25.84 36.01
C ASN A 99 -11.17 -25.27 36.98
N ALA A 100 -11.62 -26.07 37.95
CA ALA A 100 -12.65 -25.72 38.94
C ALA A 100 -12.26 -24.60 39.95
N PHE A 101 -11.13 -23.91 39.72
CA PHE A 101 -10.56 -22.90 40.62
C PHE A 101 -10.76 -21.45 40.15
N ALA A 102 -11.37 -21.24 38.97
CA ALA A 102 -11.61 -19.91 38.43
C ALA A 102 -12.77 -19.22 39.16
N ASN A 103 -12.55 -17.98 39.62
CA ASN A 103 -13.66 -17.14 40.03
C ASN A 103 -14.38 -16.62 38.78
N ASP A 104 -15.71 -16.74 38.71
CA ASP A 104 -16.51 -16.28 37.56
C ASP A 104 -16.18 -14.83 37.14
N ARG A 105 -15.85 -13.97 38.11
CA ARG A 105 -15.48 -12.57 37.87
C ARG A 105 -14.19 -12.40 37.08
N SER A 106 -13.14 -13.19 37.36
CA SER A 106 -11.86 -13.09 36.63
C SER A 106 -12.01 -13.61 35.20
N LEU A 107 -12.72 -14.73 35.02
CA LEU A 107 -13.04 -15.24 33.69
C LEU A 107 -13.81 -14.21 32.85
N LEU A 108 -14.81 -13.54 33.44
CA LEU A 108 -15.58 -12.50 32.78
C LEU A 108 -14.69 -11.32 32.34
N SER A 109 -13.71 -10.91 33.17
CA SER A 109 -12.79 -9.82 32.83
C SER A 109 -11.85 -10.16 31.68
N VAL A 110 -11.31 -11.38 31.64
CA VAL A 110 -10.43 -11.85 30.56
C VAL A 110 -11.23 -11.95 29.25
N LYS A 111 -12.44 -12.52 29.29
CA LYS A 111 -13.35 -12.55 28.13
C LYS A 111 -13.70 -11.16 27.61
N LYS A 112 -13.89 -10.18 28.51
CA LYS A 112 -14.13 -8.78 28.11
C LYS A 112 -12.91 -8.17 27.40
N ALA A 113 -11.70 -8.40 27.93
CA ALA A 113 -10.47 -7.92 27.30
C ALA A 113 -10.25 -8.57 25.92
N LEU A 114 -10.50 -9.87 25.80
CA LEU A 114 -10.43 -10.61 24.55
C LEU A 114 -11.40 -10.01 23.51
N ARG A 115 -12.63 -9.72 23.92
CA ARG A 115 -13.63 -9.09 23.03
C ARG A 115 -13.18 -7.71 22.55
N ILE A 116 -12.62 -6.88 23.44
CA ILE A 116 -12.12 -5.54 23.09
C ILE A 116 -10.97 -5.64 22.07
N LEU A 117 -10.05 -6.58 22.24
CA LEU A 117 -8.95 -6.79 21.29
C LEU A 117 -9.44 -7.30 19.94
N GLN A 118 -10.42 -8.22 19.93
CA GLN A 118 -11.05 -8.68 18.70
C GLN A 118 -11.81 -7.56 17.98
N GLU A 119 -12.52 -6.71 18.72
CA GLU A 119 -13.18 -5.51 18.18
C GLU A 119 -12.14 -4.53 17.60
N LEU A 120 -11.03 -4.27 18.30
CA LEU A 120 -9.92 -3.44 17.82
C LEU A 120 -9.29 -4.00 16.55
N HIS A 121 -9.04 -5.31 16.50
CA HIS A 121 -8.49 -5.98 15.32
C HIS A 121 -9.46 -5.93 14.13
N ALA A 122 -10.76 -6.08 14.38
CA ALA A 122 -11.78 -5.95 13.34
C ALA A 122 -11.87 -4.51 12.79
N ILE A 123 -11.80 -3.51 13.68
CA ILE A 123 -11.80 -2.09 13.31
C ILE A 123 -10.53 -1.72 12.53
N GLU A 124 -9.36 -2.22 12.94
CA GLU A 124 -8.10 -2.01 12.21
C GLU A 124 -8.14 -2.69 10.83
N GLY A 125 -8.65 -3.93 10.78
CA GLY A 125 -8.86 -4.68 9.54
C GLY A 125 -9.81 -3.98 8.58
N SER A 126 -10.85 -3.31 9.07
CA SER A 126 -11.75 -2.47 8.26
C SER A 126 -11.13 -1.11 7.90
N ALA A 127 -10.39 -0.45 8.81
CA ALA A 127 -9.75 0.84 8.53
C ALA A 127 -8.62 0.72 7.48
N ARG A 128 -7.95 -0.44 7.43
CA ARG A 128 -7.03 -0.80 6.34
C ARG A 128 -7.73 -1.02 5.00
N ARG A 129 -9.00 -1.42 4.98
CA ARG A 129 -9.76 -1.76 3.75
C ARG A 129 -10.67 -0.64 3.24
N ASP A 130 -11.20 0.22 4.11
CA ASP A 130 -12.30 1.15 3.79
C ASP A 130 -11.97 2.65 3.92
N GLY A 131 -10.69 3.03 4.04
CA GLY A 131 -10.31 4.45 3.94
C GLY A 131 -9.91 5.12 5.26
N GLY A 132 -8.91 4.57 5.95
CA GLY A 132 -8.19 5.31 6.99
C GLY A 132 -7.23 6.36 6.42
N LEU A 133 -6.59 7.13 7.31
CA LEU A 133 -5.64 8.20 6.97
C LEU A 133 -4.52 7.77 6.01
N LEU A 134 -4.06 6.51 6.10
CA LEU A 134 -3.04 5.98 5.20
C LEU A 134 -3.57 5.86 3.76
N ASN A 135 -4.82 5.45 3.59
CA ASN A 135 -5.47 5.38 2.27
C ASN A 135 -5.71 6.78 1.69
N ASP A 136 -6.11 7.73 2.54
CA ASP A 136 -6.25 9.14 2.14
C ASP A 136 -4.90 9.71 1.67
N ALA A 137 -3.82 9.41 2.38
CA ALA A 137 -2.47 9.79 1.98
C ALA A 137 -2.05 9.15 0.63
N PHE A 138 -2.43 7.89 0.36
CA PHE A 138 -2.23 7.30 -0.97
C PHE A 138 -3.08 7.97 -2.05
N ASN A 139 -4.31 8.38 -1.73
CA ASN A 139 -5.15 9.14 -2.66
C ASN A 139 -4.54 10.52 -2.96
N GLU A 140 -3.92 11.16 -1.97
CA GLU A 140 -3.17 12.41 -2.17
C GLU A 140 -1.96 12.21 -3.08
N LEU A 141 -1.18 11.12 -2.90
CA LEU A 141 -0.09 10.77 -3.81
C LEU A 141 -0.56 10.55 -5.25
N GLU A 142 -1.70 9.87 -5.44
CA GLU A 142 -2.29 9.69 -6.76
C GLU A 142 -2.73 11.02 -7.39
N ALA A 143 -3.33 11.92 -6.60
CA ALA A 143 -3.71 13.25 -7.07
C ALA A 143 -2.48 14.07 -7.48
N GLU A 144 -1.42 14.04 -6.67
CA GLU A 144 -0.16 14.73 -6.94
C GLU A 144 0.58 14.18 -8.14
N PHE A 145 0.50 12.86 -8.36
CA PHE A 145 0.98 12.22 -9.58
C PHE A 145 0.25 12.77 -10.81
N ILE A 146 -1.09 12.85 -10.76
CA ILE A 146 -1.92 13.41 -11.84
C ILE A 146 -1.58 14.87 -12.11
N ILE A 147 -1.53 15.71 -11.06
CA ILE A 147 -1.21 17.14 -11.18
C ILE A 147 0.15 17.30 -11.84
N SER A 148 1.16 16.57 -11.34
CA SER A 148 2.52 16.61 -11.88
C SER A 148 2.56 16.18 -13.36
N LEU A 149 1.73 15.21 -13.77
CA LEU A 149 1.61 14.82 -15.18
C LEU A 149 0.92 15.90 -16.03
N MET A 150 -0.15 16.51 -15.52
CA MET A 150 -0.97 17.49 -16.26
C MET A 150 -0.24 18.82 -16.46
N GLU A 151 0.43 19.34 -15.43
CA GLU A 151 1.20 20.60 -15.51
C GLU A 151 2.30 20.53 -16.57
N ASN A 152 2.93 19.36 -16.72
CA ASN A 152 3.97 19.14 -17.71
C ASN A 152 3.41 18.81 -19.11
N SER A 153 2.13 18.44 -19.21
CA SER A 153 1.46 18.13 -20.49
C SER A 153 0.72 19.32 -21.10
N ALA A 154 0.47 20.40 -20.34
CA ALA A 154 -0.28 21.58 -20.81
C ALA A 154 0.59 22.63 -21.54
N THR A 155 1.92 22.51 -21.49
CA THR A 155 2.86 23.45 -22.12
C THR A 155 3.08 23.20 -23.61
N THR A 156 2.46 22.17 -24.20
CA THR A 156 2.67 21.74 -25.59
C THR A 156 1.68 22.33 -26.60
N ASN A 157 1.13 23.51 -26.33
CA ASN A 157 0.05 24.09 -27.18
C ASN A 157 0.53 24.68 -28.52
N THR A 158 1.83 24.68 -28.82
CA THR A 158 2.37 25.35 -30.02
C THR A 158 3.49 24.61 -30.75
N SER A 159 3.91 23.42 -30.29
CA SER A 159 4.96 22.63 -30.94
C SER A 159 4.78 21.15 -30.64
N ILE A 160 5.01 20.30 -31.63
CA ILE A 160 4.94 18.83 -31.53
C ILE A 160 6.08 18.27 -30.66
N ALA A 161 7.04 19.10 -30.25
CA ALA A 161 8.01 18.73 -29.24
C ALA A 161 7.32 18.63 -27.87
N SER A 162 7.11 17.41 -27.38
CA SER A 162 6.86 17.19 -25.95
C SER A 162 8.02 17.83 -25.19
N SER A 163 7.74 18.89 -24.43
CA SER A 163 8.77 19.48 -23.57
C SER A 163 9.29 18.36 -22.65
N PRO A 164 10.61 18.10 -22.60
CA PRO A 164 11.13 17.05 -21.76
C PRO A 164 10.77 17.39 -20.31
N LEU A 165 10.09 16.46 -19.61
CA LEU A 165 9.84 16.61 -18.18
C LEU A 165 11.18 16.91 -17.50
N SER A 166 11.18 17.91 -16.61
CA SER A 166 12.35 18.21 -15.80
C SER A 166 12.78 16.96 -15.03
N VAL A 167 14.08 16.76 -14.89
CA VAL A 167 14.66 15.64 -14.11
C VAL A 167 14.04 15.55 -12.71
N LEU A 168 13.74 16.70 -12.09
CA LEU A 168 13.10 16.77 -10.78
C LEU A 168 11.67 16.20 -10.78
N VAL A 169 10.90 16.43 -11.86
CA VAL A 169 9.55 15.88 -12.01
C VAL A 169 9.62 14.37 -12.20
N ILE A 170 10.55 13.89 -13.03
CA ILE A 170 10.75 12.45 -13.24
C ILE A 170 11.11 11.78 -11.91
N GLN A 171 12.02 12.36 -11.12
CA GLN A 171 12.37 11.83 -9.79
C GLN A 171 11.18 11.83 -8.82
N LYS A 172 10.34 12.88 -8.85
CA LYS A 172 9.10 12.94 -8.06
C LYS A 172 8.14 11.81 -8.47
N LEU A 173 7.91 11.64 -9.77
CA LEU A 173 7.04 10.59 -10.30
C LEU A 173 7.56 9.19 -9.96
N GLN A 174 8.86 8.94 -10.11
CA GLN A 174 9.52 7.68 -9.73
C GLN A 174 9.28 7.36 -8.25
N ALA A 175 9.52 8.32 -7.34
CA ALA A 175 9.33 8.10 -5.91
C ALA A 175 7.86 7.79 -5.55
N ILE A 176 6.90 8.44 -6.21
CA ILE A 176 5.47 8.15 -6.04
C ILE A 176 5.13 6.74 -6.57
N VAL A 177 5.62 6.39 -7.77
CA VAL A 177 5.39 5.07 -8.39
C VAL A 177 5.98 3.95 -7.54
N GLU A 178 7.20 4.11 -7.04
CA GLU A 178 7.84 3.15 -6.13
C GLU A 178 6.97 2.93 -4.87
N ARG A 179 6.44 4.02 -4.30
CA ARG A 179 5.58 3.94 -3.11
C ARG A 179 4.24 3.27 -3.38
N LEU A 180 3.60 3.58 -4.51
CA LEU A 180 2.32 2.98 -4.92
C LEU A 180 2.47 1.51 -5.29
N ASN A 181 3.62 1.12 -5.87
CA ASN A 181 3.94 -0.28 -6.15
C ASN A 181 4.07 -1.10 -4.87
N ALA A 182 4.75 -0.58 -3.85
CA ALA A 182 4.85 -1.24 -2.54
C ALA A 182 3.50 -1.40 -1.82
N ALA A 183 2.44 -0.74 -2.28
CA ALA A 183 1.10 -0.79 -1.71
C ALA A 183 0.08 -1.50 -2.64
N ASP A 184 0.55 -2.22 -3.67
CA ASP A 184 -0.29 -2.92 -4.67
C ASP A 184 -1.27 -1.99 -5.43
N ARG A 185 -0.98 -0.69 -5.53
CA ARG A 185 -1.80 0.31 -6.23
C ARG A 185 -1.24 0.72 -7.59
N LEU A 186 -0.27 -0.03 -8.12
CA LEU A 186 0.44 0.33 -9.35
C LEU A 186 -0.47 0.33 -10.59
N GLU A 187 -1.41 -0.61 -10.70
CA GLU A 187 -2.28 -0.72 -11.89
C GLU A 187 -3.07 0.56 -12.17
N LYS A 188 -3.65 1.16 -11.12
CA LYS A 188 -4.38 2.42 -11.23
C LYS A 188 -3.46 3.56 -11.68
N CYS A 189 -2.24 3.60 -11.17
CA CYS A 189 -1.22 4.58 -11.55
C CYS A 189 -0.85 4.45 -13.04
N ILE A 190 -0.63 3.22 -13.52
CA ILE A 190 -0.34 2.93 -14.94
C ILE A 190 -1.50 3.36 -15.83
N PHE A 191 -2.73 3.04 -15.46
CA PHE A 191 -3.93 3.42 -16.22
C PHE A 191 -4.01 4.95 -16.39
N VAL A 192 -3.90 5.69 -15.29
CA VAL A 192 -3.99 7.15 -15.30
C VAL A 192 -2.82 7.80 -16.06
N TYR A 193 -1.61 7.26 -15.91
CA TYR A 193 -0.45 7.70 -16.69
C TYR A 193 -0.69 7.53 -18.20
N THR A 194 -1.16 6.35 -18.60
CA THR A 194 -1.44 6.02 -20.00
C THR A 194 -2.53 6.91 -20.59
N GLU A 195 -3.60 7.14 -19.85
CA GLU A 195 -4.68 8.05 -20.26
C GLU A 195 -4.16 9.48 -20.45
N ALA A 196 -3.42 10.02 -19.48
CA ALA A 196 -2.89 11.38 -19.54
C ALA A 196 -1.89 11.58 -20.71
N ARG A 197 -0.94 10.65 -20.87
CA ARG A 197 0.06 10.72 -21.95
C ARG A 197 -0.55 10.45 -23.33
N SER A 198 -1.49 9.51 -23.44
CA SER A 198 -2.20 9.27 -24.71
C SER A 198 -3.02 10.48 -25.15
N LEU A 199 -3.65 11.19 -24.20
CA LEU A 199 -4.38 12.42 -24.48
C LEU A 199 -3.44 13.56 -24.91
N SER A 200 -2.28 13.69 -24.25
CA SER A 200 -1.24 14.65 -24.65
C SER A 200 -0.74 14.35 -26.07
N ALA A 201 -0.40 13.08 -26.36
CA ALA A 201 0.03 12.63 -27.68
C ALA A 201 -1.04 12.88 -28.76
N ARG A 202 -2.33 12.61 -28.48
CA ARG A 202 -3.42 12.91 -29.42
C ARG A 202 -3.51 14.40 -29.74
N ARG A 203 -3.36 15.28 -28.75
CA ARG A 203 -3.34 16.74 -28.99
C ARG A 203 -2.15 17.16 -29.84
N SER A 204 -0.97 16.60 -29.59
CA SER A 204 0.22 16.86 -30.41
C SER A 204 0.04 16.38 -31.86
N LEU A 205 -0.65 15.26 -32.06
CA LEU A 205 -1.00 14.76 -33.40
C LEU A 205 -2.05 15.64 -34.10
N GLN A 206 -3.04 16.14 -33.38
CA GLN A 206 -4.04 17.06 -33.95
C GLN A 206 -3.40 18.39 -34.40
N ALA A 207 -2.33 18.83 -33.75
CA ALA A 207 -1.57 20.01 -34.15
C ALA A 207 -0.81 19.86 -35.48
N LEU A 208 -0.66 18.62 -36.00
CA LEU A 208 -0.06 18.37 -37.32
C LEU A 208 -1.00 18.70 -38.49
N ASP A 209 -2.26 19.06 -38.21
CA ASP A 209 -3.25 19.46 -39.22
C ASP A 209 -3.32 18.44 -40.37
N LEU A 210 -3.88 17.27 -40.06
CA LEU A 210 -3.90 16.10 -40.95
C LEU A 210 -5.01 16.17 -42.01
N ASP A 211 -5.67 17.32 -42.16
CA ASP A 211 -6.79 17.56 -43.08
C ASP A 211 -6.42 17.22 -44.54
N TYR A 212 -5.14 17.31 -44.91
CA TYR A 212 -4.63 16.93 -46.24
C TYR A 212 -4.75 15.42 -46.55
N LEU A 213 -4.94 14.57 -45.54
CA LEU A 213 -5.18 13.12 -45.70
C LEU A 213 -6.66 12.79 -45.88
N GLU A 214 -7.57 13.73 -45.58
CA GLU A 214 -9.01 13.55 -45.72
C GLU A 214 -9.53 13.89 -47.14
N ILE A 215 -8.64 14.35 -48.02
CA ILE A 215 -8.94 14.66 -49.42
C ILE A 215 -9.40 13.39 -50.15
N GLU A 216 -10.57 13.46 -50.80
CA GLU A 216 -11.08 12.32 -51.56
C GLU A 216 -10.19 12.04 -52.78
N ILE A 217 -10.03 10.75 -53.15
CA ILE A 217 -9.20 10.32 -54.29
C ILE A 217 -9.59 11.03 -55.61
N ARG A 218 -10.85 11.49 -55.72
CA ARG A 218 -11.40 12.18 -56.90
C ARG A 218 -10.96 13.65 -57.01
N GLU A 219 -10.48 14.24 -55.93
CA GLU A 219 -10.05 15.65 -55.85
C GLU A 219 -8.58 15.85 -56.24
N PHE A 220 -7.82 14.76 -56.41
CA PHE A 220 -6.46 14.84 -56.95
C PHE A 220 -6.51 15.19 -58.43
N VAL A 221 -6.15 16.44 -58.75
CA VAL A 221 -6.19 17.00 -60.11
C VAL A 221 -5.03 16.46 -60.96
N ASP A 222 -3.90 16.09 -60.36
CA ASP A 222 -2.71 15.58 -61.04
C ASP A 222 -1.85 14.63 -60.17
N ARG A 223 -0.85 13.98 -60.77
CA ARG A 223 0.11 13.13 -60.05
C ARG A 223 0.95 13.90 -59.02
N GLN A 224 1.20 15.19 -59.27
CA GLN A 224 2.04 16.03 -58.41
C GLN A 224 1.37 16.34 -57.06
N SER A 225 0.04 16.46 -57.02
CA SER A 225 -0.73 16.64 -55.79
C SER A 225 -0.68 15.39 -54.89
N ILE A 226 -0.69 14.20 -55.48
CA ILE A 226 -0.50 12.93 -54.74
C ILE A 226 0.94 12.84 -54.21
N ASP A 227 1.95 13.11 -55.04
CA ASP A 227 3.36 13.05 -54.64
C ASP A 227 3.66 14.06 -53.50
N SER A 228 3.09 15.27 -53.56
CA SER A 228 3.19 16.26 -52.48
C SER A 228 2.53 15.80 -51.17
N CYS A 229 1.39 15.11 -51.25
CA CYS A 229 0.72 14.54 -50.08
C CYS A 229 1.56 13.42 -49.44
N ILE A 230 2.16 12.55 -50.25
CA ILE A 230 3.06 11.48 -49.79
C ILE A 230 4.30 12.09 -49.11
N ASP A 231 4.90 13.13 -49.68
CA ASP A 231 6.06 13.82 -49.11
C ASP A 231 5.73 14.49 -47.76
N GLN A 232 4.56 15.11 -47.65
CA GLN A 232 4.08 15.73 -46.40
C GLN A 232 3.80 14.66 -45.34
N TRP A 233 3.17 13.54 -45.72
CA TRP A 233 2.96 12.39 -44.84
C TRP A 233 4.27 11.79 -44.34
N GLY A 234 5.27 11.63 -45.22
CA GLY A 234 6.60 11.15 -44.84
C GLY A 234 7.26 12.03 -43.79
N LYS A 235 7.18 13.37 -43.95
CA LYS A 235 7.71 14.33 -42.97
C LYS A 235 6.96 14.27 -41.64
N HIS A 236 5.64 14.19 -41.66
CA HIS A 236 4.82 14.07 -40.44
C HIS A 236 5.12 12.75 -39.71
N LEU A 237 5.24 11.64 -40.44
CA LEU A 237 5.58 10.33 -39.87
C LEU A 237 6.96 10.35 -39.21
N GLU A 238 7.97 10.90 -39.89
CA GLU A 238 9.32 11.03 -39.34
C GLU A 238 9.32 11.82 -38.03
N LEU A 239 8.55 12.92 -38.00
CA LEU A 239 8.41 13.78 -36.83
C LEU A 239 7.72 13.04 -35.69
N VAL A 240 6.60 12.34 -35.95
CA VAL A 240 5.88 11.54 -34.94
C VAL A 240 6.80 10.48 -34.34
N VAL A 241 7.54 9.75 -35.17
CA VAL A 241 8.44 8.70 -34.68
C VAL A 241 9.54 9.29 -33.80
N LYS A 242 10.25 10.32 -34.29
CA LYS A 242 11.43 10.85 -33.60
C LYS A 242 11.13 11.76 -32.42
N HIS A 243 10.00 12.47 -32.44
CA HIS A 243 9.75 13.56 -31.49
C HIS A 243 8.51 13.34 -30.61
N LEU A 244 7.70 12.32 -30.91
CA LEU A 244 6.61 11.91 -30.04
C LEU A 244 6.87 10.51 -29.48
N LEU A 245 6.92 9.48 -30.32
CA LEU A 245 7.02 8.10 -29.86
C LEU A 245 8.33 7.80 -29.13
N GLU A 246 9.47 8.26 -29.66
CA GLU A 246 10.76 8.06 -29.00
C GLU A 246 10.84 8.75 -27.63
N LEU A 247 10.24 9.95 -27.50
CA LEU A 247 10.22 10.68 -26.23
C LEU A 247 9.27 10.04 -25.21
N GLU A 248 8.07 9.60 -25.63
CA GLU A 248 7.14 8.87 -24.77
C GLU A 248 7.74 7.54 -24.29
N TYR A 249 8.41 6.81 -25.19
CA TYR A 249 9.08 5.57 -24.84
C TYR A 249 10.16 5.79 -23.77
N LYS A 250 11.03 6.79 -23.98
CA LYS A 250 12.07 7.14 -23.00
C LYS A 250 11.46 7.63 -21.68
N LEU A 251 10.42 8.44 -21.73
CA LEU A 251 9.76 8.94 -20.53
C LEU A 251 9.10 7.82 -19.74
N CYS A 252 8.38 6.92 -20.41
CA CYS A 252 7.76 5.76 -19.78
C CYS A 252 8.82 4.89 -19.09
N ASN A 253 9.91 4.58 -19.80
CA ASN A 253 11.02 3.83 -19.22
C ASN A 253 11.63 4.56 -18.03
N ASN A 254 11.87 5.86 -18.12
CA ASN A 254 12.41 6.62 -16.99
C ASN A 254 11.46 6.62 -15.79
N VAL A 255 10.14 6.75 -15.98
CA VAL A 255 9.17 6.79 -14.87
C VAL A 255 9.01 5.42 -14.20
N PHE A 256 9.05 4.34 -14.97
CA PHE A 256 8.77 2.97 -14.50
C PHE A 256 9.99 2.04 -14.43
N GLU A 257 11.21 2.54 -14.67
CA GLU A 257 12.46 1.76 -14.83
C GLU A 257 12.62 0.68 -13.75
N LYS A 258 12.50 1.09 -12.48
CA LYS A 258 12.67 0.20 -11.33
C LYS A 258 11.46 -0.69 -11.03
N SER A 259 10.27 -0.33 -11.52
CA SER A 259 9.05 -1.12 -11.32
C SER A 259 8.93 -2.26 -12.32
N LEU A 260 9.47 -2.11 -13.54
CA LEU A 260 9.49 -3.18 -14.55
C LEU A 260 10.52 -4.28 -14.24
N ASP A 261 11.63 -3.94 -13.59
CA ASP A 261 12.63 -4.93 -13.16
C ASP A 261 12.05 -5.89 -12.10
N LEU A 262 11.20 -5.38 -11.21
CA LEU A 262 10.53 -6.19 -10.17
C LEU A 262 9.46 -7.11 -10.76
N LEU A 263 8.74 -6.70 -11.81
CA LEU A 263 7.79 -7.56 -12.52
C LEU A 263 8.50 -8.67 -13.31
N HIS A 264 9.67 -8.39 -13.87
CA HIS A 264 10.49 -9.43 -14.51
C HIS A 264 11.11 -10.39 -13.49
N SER A 265 11.61 -9.91 -12.35
CA SER A 265 12.17 -10.78 -11.31
C SER A 265 11.11 -11.65 -10.63
N SER A 266 9.90 -11.14 -10.42
CA SER A 266 8.77 -11.90 -9.84
C SER A 266 8.28 -13.02 -10.77
N ASN A 267 8.33 -12.81 -12.09
CA ASN A 267 7.99 -13.84 -13.06
C ASN A 267 9.07 -14.93 -13.20
N LEU A 268 10.33 -14.62 -12.90
CA LEU A 268 11.42 -15.59 -12.90
C LEU A 268 11.40 -16.54 -11.68
N GLU A 269 10.88 -16.11 -10.53
CA GLU A 269 10.69 -17.00 -9.37
C GLU A 269 9.51 -17.98 -9.52
N LEU A 270 8.47 -17.61 -10.29
CA LEU A 270 7.34 -18.49 -10.62
C LEU A 270 7.64 -19.51 -11.73
N MET A 271 8.74 -19.35 -12.46
CA MET A 271 9.16 -20.26 -13.53
C MET A 271 10.35 -21.17 -13.15
N SER A 272 10.81 -21.14 -11.90
CA SER A 272 11.84 -22.10 -11.44
C SER A 272 11.21 -23.48 -11.18
N PRO A 273 11.61 -24.53 -11.91
CA PRO A 273 11.10 -25.87 -11.67
C PRO A 273 11.60 -26.37 -10.30
N ARG A 274 10.67 -26.80 -9.45
CA ARG A 274 10.98 -27.71 -8.33
C ARG A 274 11.36 -29.08 -8.88
#